data_AF-A0A538JD65-F1
#
_entry.id   AF-A0A538JD65-F1
#
_cell.length_a   1.000
_cell.length_b   1.000
_cell.length_c   1.000
_cell.angle_alpha   90.00
_cell.angle_beta   90.00
_cell.angle_gamma   90.00
#
_symmetry.space_group_name_H-M   'P 1'
#
loop_
_entity.id
_entity.type
_entity.pdbx_description
1 polymer ?
#
loop_
_entity_poly.entity_id
_entity_poly.type
_entity_poly.pdbx_seq_one_letter_code
_entity_poly.pdbx_strand_id
1 'polypeptide(L)'
;MSFATIEAKARSAEELGYHSVWLMDHLAAPAAPEHDTLEGWTLAAALAARTSTVRLGHLVTANPFRHPALLAKMAATVDVVSGGRLELGLGWGSLEDELLTFGIGVAPPPMRAAQLG
;
A
#
# COMPACT_ATOMS: atom_id res chain seq x y z
N MET A 1 -1.97 9.13 -11.32
CA MET A 1 -0.78 10.04 -11.20
C MET A 1 0.43 9.31 -11.76
N SER A 2 1.37 9.97 -12.46
CA SER A 2 2.55 9.26 -12.98
C SER A 2 3.51 8.84 -11.86
N PHE A 3 4.29 7.78 -12.09
CA PHE A 3 5.33 7.36 -11.16
C PHE A 3 6.33 8.48 -10.88
N ALA A 4 6.78 9.22 -11.90
CA ALA A 4 7.73 10.32 -11.74
C ALA A 4 7.22 11.41 -10.77
N THR A 5 5.93 11.74 -10.83
CA THR A 5 5.32 12.69 -9.88
C THR A 5 5.29 12.14 -8.46
N ILE A 6 4.99 10.85 -8.29
CA ILE A 6 4.95 10.21 -6.96
C ILE A 6 6.36 10.12 -6.37
N GLU A 7 7.35 9.71 -7.16
CA GLU A 7 8.75 9.65 -6.75
C GLU A 7 9.25 11.04 -6.32
N ALA A 8 8.97 12.08 -7.11
CA ALA A 8 9.37 13.44 -6.78
C ALA A 8 8.79 13.87 -5.43
N LYS A 9 7.51 13.58 -5.16
CA LYS A 9 6.87 13.88 -3.87
C LYS A 9 7.52 13.12 -2.71
N ALA A 10 7.83 11.84 -2.90
CA ALA A 10 8.48 11.03 -1.87
C ALA A 10 9.90 11.55 -1.56
N ARG A 11 10.67 11.93 -2.58
CA ARG A 11 11.99 12.55 -2.41
C ARG A 11 11.91 13.92 -1.74
N SER A 12 10.96 14.77 -2.13
CA SER A 12 10.79 16.06 -1.46
C SER A 12 10.39 15.90 0.01
N ALA A 13 9.55 14.92 0.34
CA ALA A 13 9.24 14.60 1.74
C ALA A 13 10.50 14.17 2.51
N GLU A 14 11.35 13.34 1.92
CA GLU A 14 12.64 12.93 2.49
C GLU A 14 13.58 14.12 2.72
N GLU A 15 13.77 14.97 1.71
CA GLU A 15 14.63 16.17 1.77
C GLU A 15 14.16 17.19 2.81
N LEU A 16 12.84 17.31 3.01
CA LEU A 16 12.22 18.17 4.01
C LEU A 16 12.25 17.56 5.42
N GLY A 17 12.75 16.34 5.59
CA GLY A 17 12.88 15.68 6.89
C GLY A 17 11.56 15.10 7.42
N TYR A 18 10.58 14.84 6.56
CA TYR A 18 9.40 14.07 6.99
C TYR A 18 9.81 12.66 7.38
N HIS A 19 9.22 12.16 8.46
CA HIS A 19 9.53 10.83 8.99
C HIS A 19 9.11 9.69 8.05
N SER A 20 7.95 9.83 7.40
CA SER A 20 7.33 8.75 6.62
C SER A 20 6.42 9.26 5.51
N VAL A 21 6.27 8.48 4.44
CA VAL A 21 5.25 8.65 3.40
C VAL A 21 4.33 7.44 3.35
N TRP A 22 3.05 7.68 3.07
CA TRP A 22 2.00 6.66 3.17
C TRP A 22 1.28 6.49 1.83
N LEU A 23 1.22 5.24 1.38
CA LEU A 23 0.58 4.82 0.14
C LEU A 23 -0.81 4.25 0.41
N MET A 24 -1.67 4.36 -0.58
CA MET A 24 -2.94 3.64 -0.60
C MET A 24 -2.77 2.25 -1.21
N ASP A 25 -3.52 1.27 -0.71
CA ASP A 25 -3.57 -0.10 -1.24
C ASP A 25 -4.94 -0.33 -1.88
N HIS A 26 -5.15 0.32 -3.02
CA HIS A 26 -6.38 0.24 -3.83
C HIS A 26 -6.03 -0.18 -5.26
N LEU A 27 -6.93 -0.95 -5.88
CA LEU A 27 -6.87 -1.38 -7.28
C LEU A 27 -7.64 -0.43 -8.21
N ALA A 28 -8.55 0.38 -7.68
CA ALA A 28 -9.21 1.49 -8.37
C ALA A 28 -9.17 2.76 -7.50
N ALA A 29 -9.13 3.94 -8.13
CA ALA A 29 -9.05 5.19 -7.38
C ALA A 29 -10.32 5.41 -6.51
N PRO A 30 -10.19 5.50 -5.17
CA PRO A 30 -11.34 5.69 -4.29
C PRO A 30 -12.05 7.02 -4.55
N ALA A 31 -13.37 6.98 -4.69
CA ALA A 31 -14.22 8.15 -4.94
C ALA A 31 -13.87 8.96 -6.21
N ALA A 32 -13.08 8.38 -7.12
CA ALA A 32 -12.59 9.06 -8.32
C ALA A 32 -12.39 8.06 -9.48
N PRO A 33 -13.44 7.30 -9.89
CA PRO A 33 -13.33 6.15 -10.79
C PRO A 33 -12.77 6.46 -12.19
N GLU A 34 -12.81 7.73 -12.60
CA GLU A 34 -12.21 8.23 -13.85
C GLU A 34 -10.67 8.35 -13.78
N HIS A 35 -10.10 8.24 -12.58
CA HIS A 35 -8.67 8.32 -12.35
C HIS A 35 -8.06 6.94 -12.11
N ASP A 36 -6.86 6.74 -12.65
CA ASP A 36 -6.07 5.55 -12.41
C ASP A 36 -5.24 5.68 -11.12
N THR A 37 -5.06 4.56 -10.43
CA THR A 37 -4.21 4.43 -9.23
C THR A 37 -3.15 3.35 -9.45
N LEU A 38 -1.92 3.61 -9.00
CA LEU A 38 -0.88 2.59 -9.05
C LEU A 38 -1.09 1.59 -7.91
N GLU A 39 -0.82 0.32 -8.19
CA GLU A 39 -0.91 -0.74 -7.18
C GLU A 39 0.09 -0.48 -6.04
N GLY A 40 -0.41 -0.56 -4.80
CA GLY A 40 0.26 0.00 -3.62
C GLY A 40 1.59 -0.67 -3.26
N TRP A 41 1.74 -1.98 -3.46
CA TRP A 41 2.94 -2.69 -3.00
C TRP A 41 4.08 -2.73 -4.01
N THR A 42 3.75 -2.83 -5.30
CA THR A 42 4.74 -2.65 -6.37
C THR A 42 5.25 -1.21 -6.39
N LEU A 43 4.39 -0.22 -6.12
CA LEU A 43 4.81 1.16 -5.90
C LEU A 43 5.70 1.31 -4.66
N ALA A 44 5.36 0.65 -3.54
CA ALA A 44 6.19 0.67 -2.33
C ALA A 44 7.60 0.11 -2.59
N ALA A 45 7.71 -1.01 -3.32
CA ALA A 45 9.00 -1.58 -3.70
C ALA A 45 9.82 -0.64 -4.58
N ALA A 46 9.18 0.03 -5.55
CA ALA A 46 9.85 1.02 -6.39
C ALA A 46 10.36 2.22 -5.57
N LEU A 47 9.54 2.76 -4.67
CA LEU A 47 9.95 3.88 -3.81
C LEU A 47 11.04 3.47 -2.82
N ALA A 48 10.99 2.26 -2.27
CA ALA A 48 12.02 1.72 -1.37
C ALA A 48 13.42 1.77 -2.00
N ALA A 49 13.52 1.42 -3.28
CA ALA A 49 14.77 1.47 -4.04
C ALA A 49 15.19 2.89 -4.47
N ARG A 50 14.29 3.88 -4.37
CA ARG A 50 14.50 5.25 -4.86
C ARG A 50 14.67 6.27 -3.73
N THR A 51 14.34 5.93 -2.50
CA THR A 51 14.55 6.77 -1.31
C THR A 51 15.57 6.13 -0.37
N SER A 52 16.06 6.88 0.61
CA SER A 52 17.23 6.48 1.41
C SER A 52 17.00 6.49 2.92
N THR A 53 16.17 7.39 3.43
CA THR A 53 15.95 7.61 4.87
C THR A 53 14.47 7.67 5.23
N VAL A 54 13.59 8.15 4.35
CA VAL A 54 12.15 8.26 4.64
C VAL A 54 11.53 6.87 4.79
N ARG A 55 10.65 6.70 5.77
CA ARG A 55 9.92 5.45 5.98
C ARG A 55 8.73 5.34 5.03
N LEU A 56 8.39 4.12 4.63
CA LEU A 56 7.34 3.84 3.65
C LEU A 56 6.28 2.96 4.28
N GLY A 57 5.01 3.37 4.23
CA GLY A 57 3.92 2.57 4.76
C GLY A 57 2.67 2.58 3.90
N HIS A 58 1.71 1.74 4.28
CA HIS A 58 0.37 1.70 3.69
C HIS A 58 -0.65 2.22 4.70
N LEU A 59 -1.52 3.13 4.27
CA LEU A 59 -2.65 3.64 5.06
C LEU A 59 -3.97 3.29 4.35
N VAL A 60 -4.46 2.06 4.45
CA VAL A 60 -3.87 0.86 5.09
C VAL A 60 -3.75 -0.26 4.06
N THR A 61 -2.95 -1.29 4.32
CA THR A 61 -2.95 -2.51 3.51
C THR A 61 -4.36 -3.10 3.47
N ALA A 62 -4.85 -3.40 2.27
CA ALA A 62 -6.12 -4.04 2.08
C ALA A 62 -5.97 -5.57 2.25
N ASN A 63 -6.30 -6.06 3.45
CA ASN A 63 -6.18 -7.48 3.80
C ASN A 63 -6.77 -8.48 2.76
N PRO A 64 -7.93 -8.22 2.12
CA PRO A 64 -8.51 -9.19 1.18
C PRO A 64 -7.74 -9.40 -0.12
N PHE A 65 -6.82 -8.50 -0.49
CA PHE A 65 -6.22 -8.50 -1.83
C PHE A 65 -5.24 -9.65 -2.06
N ARG A 66 -4.79 -10.32 -1.00
CA ARG A 66 -3.73 -11.32 -1.08
C ARG A 66 -3.71 -12.25 0.11
N HIS A 67 -3.15 -13.43 -0.12
CA HIS A 67 -2.93 -14.40 0.93
C HIS A 67 -1.97 -13.85 1.99
N PRO A 68 -2.20 -14.08 3.30
CA PRO A 68 -1.37 -13.53 4.37
C PRO A 68 0.10 -13.97 4.28
N ALA A 69 0.38 -15.22 3.87
CA ALA A 69 1.74 -15.68 3.63
C ALA A 69 2.45 -14.93 2.48
N LEU A 70 1.70 -14.53 1.44
CA LEU A 70 2.24 -13.72 0.35
C LEU A 70 2.52 -12.30 0.85
N LEU A 71 1.59 -11.68 1.59
CA LEU A 71 1.80 -10.38 2.22
C LEU A 71 3.05 -10.39 3.11
N ALA A 72 3.23 -11.42 3.94
CA ALA A 72 4.42 -11.55 4.80
C ALA A 72 5.71 -11.58 3.97
N LYS A 73 5.72 -12.31 2.85
CA LYS A 73 6.90 -12.38 1.97
C LYS A 73 7.14 -11.06 1.22
N MET A 74 6.09 -10.39 0.77
CA MET A 74 6.17 -9.05 0.17
C MET A 74 6.72 -8.03 1.17
N ALA A 75 6.18 -8.00 2.39
CA ALA A 75 6.65 -7.15 3.48
C ALA A 75 8.13 -7.36 3.79
N ALA A 76 8.55 -8.61 4.02
CA ALA A 76 9.96 -8.94 4.25
C ALA A 76 10.86 -8.50 3.08
N THR A 77 10.37 -8.60 1.85
CA THR A 77 11.15 -8.22 0.65
C THR A 77 11.31 -6.70 0.57
N VAL A 78 10.23 -5.93 0.72
CA VAL A 78 10.28 -4.47 0.72
C VAL A 78 11.11 -3.95 1.91
N ASP A 79 11.00 -4.59 3.07
CA ASP A 79 11.81 -4.24 4.24
C ASP A 79 13.31 -4.37 3.94
N VAL A 80 13.73 -5.49 3.33
CA VAL A 80 15.12 -5.69 2.88
C VAL A 80 15.54 -4.65 1.84
N VAL A 81 14.73 -4.40 0.81
CA VAL A 81 15.04 -3.41 -0.25
C VAL A 81 15.17 -2.01 0.34
N SER A 82 14.33 -1.67 1.31
CA SER A 82 14.33 -0.36 1.96
C SER A 82 15.43 -0.21 3.01
N GLY A 83 16.00 -1.32 3.51
CA GLY A 83 16.95 -1.29 4.62
C GLY A 83 16.27 -1.05 5.98
N GLY A 84 15.12 -1.69 6.24
CA GLY A 84 14.42 -1.59 7.53
C GLY A 84 13.45 -0.40 7.66
N ARG A 85 13.05 0.21 6.53
CA ARG A 85 12.22 1.42 6.48
C ARG A 85 10.75 1.17 6.18
N LEU A 86 10.30 -0.08 6.14
CA LEU A 86 8.90 -0.41 5.94
C LEU A 86 8.09 -0.20 7.23
N GLU A 87 6.91 0.39 7.09
CA GLU A 87 5.85 0.47 8.10
C GLU A 87 4.62 -0.31 7.62
N LEU A 88 4.35 -1.47 8.23
CA LEU A 88 3.24 -2.33 7.83
C LEU A 88 1.93 -1.89 8.50
N GLY A 89 1.22 -0.96 7.88
CA GLY A 89 -0.16 -0.61 8.26
C GLY A 89 -1.15 -1.64 7.73
N LEU A 90 -1.90 -2.30 8.61
CA LEU A 90 -2.92 -3.31 8.28
C LEU A 90 -4.33 -2.75 8.42
N GLY A 91 -5.23 -3.16 7.54
CA GLY A 91 -6.65 -2.83 7.65
C GLY A 91 -7.54 -3.91 7.06
N TRP A 92 -8.82 -3.83 7.41
CA TRP A 92 -9.83 -4.84 7.06
C TRP A 92 -10.15 -4.89 5.55
N GLY A 93 -9.58 -3.99 4.75
CA GLY A 93 -9.74 -3.96 3.30
C GLY A 93 -10.57 -2.79 2.80
N SER A 94 -10.91 -2.88 1.52
CA SER A 94 -11.66 -1.85 0.82
C SER A 94 -13.18 -2.04 0.88
N LEU A 95 -13.89 -1.11 0.23
CA LEU A 95 -15.31 -1.13 -0.07
C LEU A 95 -15.69 -2.37 -0.90
N GLU A 96 -16.91 -2.83 -0.69
CA GLU A 96 -17.44 -4.03 -1.34
C GLU A 96 -17.44 -3.92 -2.87
N ASP A 97 -17.80 -2.76 -3.41
CA ASP A 97 -17.83 -2.51 -4.85
C ASP A 97 -16.46 -2.74 -5.52
N GLU A 98 -15.37 -2.31 -4.89
CA GLU A 98 -14.02 -2.55 -5.41
C GLU A 98 -13.69 -4.04 -5.36
N LEU A 99 -13.99 -4.72 -4.25
CA LEU A 99 -13.76 -6.16 -4.14
C LEU A 99 -14.51 -6.95 -5.21
N LEU A 100 -15.79 -6.64 -5.42
CA LEU A 100 -16.62 -7.27 -6.45
C LEU A 100 -16.09 -7.00 -7.86
N THR A 101 -15.69 -5.76 -8.14
CA THR A 101 -15.14 -5.35 -9.45
C THR A 101 -13.91 -6.19 -9.84
N PHE A 102 -13.06 -6.52 -8.87
CA PHE A 102 -11.84 -7.31 -9.09
C PHE A 102 -11.99 -8.80 -8.76
N GLY A 103 -13.21 -9.28 -8.49
CA GLY A 103 -13.47 -10.70 -8.21
C GLY A 103 -12.86 -11.20 -6.89
N ILE A 104 -12.62 -10.30 -5.94
CA ILE A 104 -12.09 -10.62 -4.62
C ILE A 104 -13.25 -10.96 -3.70
N GLY A 105 -13.19 -12.12 -3.05
CA GLY A 105 -14.27 -12.65 -2.23
C GLY A 105 -14.78 -11.67 -1.17
N VAL A 106 -16.11 -11.56 -1.06
CA VAL A 106 -16.77 -10.60 -0.18
C VAL A 106 -17.11 -11.22 1.17
N ALA A 107 -16.15 -11.17 2.10
CA ALA A 107 -16.48 -11.31 3.51
C ALA A 107 -16.99 -9.95 4.06
N PRO A 108 -18.05 -9.93 4.89
CA PRO A 108 -18.50 -8.70 5.54
C PRO A 108 -17.37 -8.00 6.31
N PRO A 109 -17.38 -6.65 6.41
CA PRO A 109 -16.32 -5.90 7.10
C PRO A 109 -15.97 -6.42 8.50
N PRO A 110 -16.94 -6.78 9.39
CA PRO A 110 -16.62 -7.35 10.70
C PRO A 110 -15.82 -8.66 10.64
N MET A 111 -16.11 -9.52 9.67
CA MET A 111 -15.39 -10.78 9.49
C MET A 111 -13.97 -10.54 9.00
N ARG A 112 -13.76 -9.54 8.13
CA ARG A 112 -12.42 -9.18 7.66
C ARG A 112 -11.59 -8.51 8.75
N ALA A 113 -12.21 -7.68 9.59
CA ALA A 113 -11.54 -7.08 10.73
C ALA A 113 -11.06 -8.16 11.72
N ALA A 114 -11.89 -9.16 12.00
CA ALA A 114 -11.53 -10.27 12.90
C ALA A 114 -10.35 -11.13 12.41
N GLN A 115 -9.96 -11.02 11.13
CA GLN A 115 -8.78 -11.72 10.59
C GLN A 115 -7.45 -11.07 11.00
N LEU A 116 -7.47 -9.85 11.54
CA LEU A 116 -6.28 -9.08 11.89
C LEU A 116 -5.80 -9.30 13.33
N GLY A 117 -6.55 -10.07 14.13
CA GLY A 117 -6.34 -10.21 15.58
C GLY A 117 -7.06 -9.16 16.39
#